data_AF-A0A9E5QZD5-F1
#
_entry.id   AF-A0A9E5QZD5-F1
#
_cell.length_a   1.000
_cell.length_b   1.000
_cell.length_c   1.000
_cell.angle_alpha   90.00
_cell.angle_beta   90.00
_cell.angle_gamma   90.00
#
_symmetry.space_group_name_H-M   'P 1'
#
loop_
_entity.id
_entity.type
_entity.pdbx_description
1 polymer ?
#
loop_
_entity_poly.entity_id
_entity_poly.type
_entity_poly.pdbx_seq_one_letter_code
_entity_poly.pdbx_strand_id
1 'polypeptide(L)'
;MRPHLSLFCAILLGCGQFFLPVQAQEILLRPVEVDKKNKLIYIPYQLRDERPLIYEYNIRLFYSQDNGRTFQGPLQYLQGHSGPHILPGEDKLIVWEYLKDNPHFDGLNLRFKVWSVFEKSVMNLAGPEAALHNFYLPGKGNAKVRFLKHTHRWLYLTGSVAALLGGGIWLRTRADQHYQAYLQAPNFAEADPLFAKARRGYGWGNALLMAGGGLWLGDILQTVWQGIRNLKKQRQIQEKNAPLPITFRLSYHPRQENRALSLGFKF
;
A
#
# COMPACT_ATOMS: atom_id res chain seq x y z
N MET A 1 -12.04 64.73 1.82
CA MET A 1 -11.00 64.41 2.83
C MET A 1 -11.13 62.95 3.19
N ARG A 2 -10.13 62.13 2.85
CA ARG A 2 -10.07 60.68 3.11
C ARG A 2 -9.03 60.44 4.22
N PRO A 3 -9.32 59.68 5.29
CA PRO A 3 -8.27 59.22 6.17
C PRO A 3 -7.79 57.81 5.78
N HIS A 4 -6.48 57.70 5.82
CA HIS A 4 -5.56 56.60 5.59
C HIS A 4 -6.00 55.24 6.17
N LEU A 5 -6.06 54.21 5.31
CA LEU A 5 -5.99 52.81 5.72
C LEU A 5 -4.51 52.44 5.81
N SER A 6 -4.03 52.29 7.03
CA SER A 6 -2.66 51.92 7.35
C SER A 6 -2.38 50.45 7.00
N LEU A 7 -1.34 50.30 6.21
CA LEU A 7 -0.70 49.11 5.68
C LEU A 7 -0.23 48.17 6.83
N PHE A 8 -0.96 47.08 7.08
CA PHE A 8 -0.45 45.95 7.88
C PHE A 8 0.26 44.95 6.95
N CYS A 9 1.49 45.29 6.56
CA CYS A 9 2.42 44.36 5.90
C CYS A 9 3.29 43.68 6.98
N ALA A 10 2.72 42.69 7.66
CA ALA A 10 3.48 41.82 8.56
C ALA A 10 4.10 40.66 7.77
N ILE A 11 5.36 40.85 7.41
CA ILE A 11 6.47 39.89 7.26
C ILE A 11 6.06 38.41 7.39
N LEU A 12 5.92 37.72 6.24
CA LEU A 12 6.02 36.26 6.13
C LEU A 12 7.43 35.89 5.62
N LEU A 13 8.44 36.14 6.44
CA LEU A 13 9.74 35.49 6.35
C LEU A 13 9.63 34.16 7.09
N GLY A 14 9.26 33.10 6.37
CA GLY A 14 9.05 31.77 6.94
C GLY A 14 9.61 30.68 6.06
N CYS A 15 10.84 30.26 6.36
CA CYS A 15 11.45 28.98 5.99
C CYS A 15 11.45 28.64 4.49
N GLY A 16 12.49 29.11 3.79
CA GLY A 16 13.06 28.32 2.72
C GLY A 16 13.56 27.00 3.30
N GLN A 17 12.71 25.96 3.26
CA GLN A 17 13.14 24.59 3.50
C GLN A 17 14.13 24.26 2.40
N PHE A 18 15.42 24.28 2.74
CA PHE A 18 16.46 23.62 1.98
C PHE A 18 16.06 22.14 1.90
N PHE A 19 15.44 21.76 0.78
CA PHE A 19 15.31 20.36 0.39
C PHE A 19 16.73 19.87 0.12
N LEU A 20 17.36 19.31 1.16
CA LEU A 20 18.53 18.47 0.96
C LEU A 20 18.12 17.37 -0.04
N PRO A 21 18.94 17.07 -1.05
CA PRO A 21 18.66 15.96 -1.94
C PRO A 21 18.65 14.69 -1.11
N VAL A 22 17.45 14.17 -0.82
CA VAL A 22 17.28 12.86 -0.18
C VAL A 22 17.96 11.84 -1.09
N GLN A 23 19.05 11.23 -0.63
CA GLN A 23 19.70 10.15 -1.36
C GLN A 23 18.67 9.03 -1.57
N ALA A 24 18.36 8.77 -2.84
CA ALA A 24 17.12 8.10 -3.22
C ALA A 24 17.15 6.57 -3.05
N GLN A 25 18.34 5.97 -2.93
CA GLN A 25 18.59 4.55 -2.69
C GLN A 25 20.09 4.25 -2.74
N GLU A 26 20.59 3.36 -1.88
CA GLU A 26 21.94 2.79 -1.97
C GLU A 26 21.92 1.25 -1.82
N ILE A 27 22.68 0.54 -2.66
CA ILE A 27 22.91 -0.91 -2.55
C ILE A 27 24.40 -1.16 -2.35
N LEU A 28 24.77 -1.70 -1.20
CA LEU A 28 26.15 -2.03 -0.85
C LEU A 28 26.35 -3.54 -0.86
N LEU A 29 27.21 -4.03 -1.75
CA LEU A 29 27.59 -5.45 -1.79
C LEU A 29 28.62 -5.75 -0.71
N ARG A 30 28.44 -6.87 -0.01
CA ARG A 30 29.40 -7.44 0.95
C ARG A 30 30.20 -8.57 0.27
N PRO A 31 31.31 -9.05 0.88
CA PRO A 31 32.09 -10.15 0.33
C PRO A 31 31.21 -11.37 0.01
N VAL A 32 31.40 -11.93 -1.18
CA VAL A 32 30.62 -13.05 -1.70
C VAL A 32 31.25 -14.37 -1.24
N GLU A 33 30.43 -15.32 -0.82
CA GLU A 33 30.87 -16.67 -0.45
C GLU A 33 30.41 -17.69 -1.50
N VAL A 34 31.30 -18.61 -1.88
CA VAL A 34 31.03 -19.61 -2.91
C VAL A 34 31.08 -21.01 -2.29
N ASP A 35 29.95 -21.72 -2.36
CA ASP A 35 29.84 -23.11 -1.96
C ASP A 35 29.82 -24.00 -3.20
N LYS A 36 31.02 -24.45 -3.60
CA LYS A 36 31.21 -25.33 -4.76
C LYS A 36 30.58 -26.70 -4.57
N LYS A 37 30.42 -27.18 -3.33
CA LYS A 37 29.85 -28.51 -3.06
C LYS A 37 28.36 -28.51 -3.36
N ASN A 38 27.65 -27.50 -2.88
CA ASN A 38 26.21 -27.36 -3.10
C ASN A 38 25.84 -26.57 -4.36
N LYS A 39 26.84 -26.07 -5.09
CA LYS A 39 26.68 -25.27 -6.31
C LYS A 39 25.89 -23.98 -6.05
N LEU A 40 26.21 -23.33 -4.93
CA LEU A 40 25.57 -22.11 -4.45
C LEU A 40 26.57 -20.96 -4.36
N ILE A 41 26.10 -19.75 -4.64
CA ILE A 41 26.81 -18.50 -4.35
C ILE A 41 25.94 -17.66 -3.41
N TYR A 42 26.52 -17.24 -2.31
CA TYR A 42 25.90 -16.39 -1.29
C TYR A 42 26.36 -14.95 -1.48
N ILE A 43 25.43 -14.05 -1.77
CA ILE A 43 25.69 -12.66 -2.12
C ILE A 43 25.02 -11.78 -1.06
N PRO A 44 25.72 -11.52 0.07
CA PRO A 44 25.22 -10.61 1.08
C PRO A 44 25.24 -9.17 0.56
N TYR A 45 24.21 -8.41 0.90
CA TYR A 45 24.10 -7.00 0.51
C TYR A 45 23.30 -6.20 1.53
N GLN A 46 23.47 -4.89 1.50
CA GLN A 46 22.71 -3.93 2.26
C GLN A 46 21.91 -3.04 1.30
N LEU A 47 20.64 -2.79 1.62
CA LEU A 47 19.75 -1.92 0.88
C LEU A 47 19.32 -0.77 1.79
N ARG A 48 19.78 0.44 1.51
CA ARG A 48 19.44 1.66 2.26
C ARG A 48 18.46 2.51 1.46
N ASP A 49 17.46 3.03 2.16
CA ASP A 49 16.50 4.00 1.65
C ASP A 49 16.09 4.92 2.81
N GLU A 50 16.39 6.20 2.70
CA GLU A 50 16.12 7.21 3.73
C GLU A 50 14.86 8.04 3.45
N ARG A 51 14.07 7.65 2.44
CA ARG A 51 12.83 8.35 2.11
C ARG A 51 11.79 8.18 3.23
N PRO A 52 10.89 9.16 3.42
CA PRO A 52 9.92 9.15 4.52
C PRO A 52 8.83 8.07 4.38
N LEU A 53 8.60 7.57 3.16
CA LEU A 53 7.67 6.48 2.90
C LEU A 53 8.43 5.18 2.73
N ILE A 54 7.81 4.08 3.13
CA ILE A 54 8.37 2.75 2.94
C ILE A 54 8.21 2.35 1.46
N TYR A 55 9.32 2.10 0.78
CA TYR A 55 9.31 1.54 -0.57
C TYR A 55 9.64 0.05 -0.52
N GLU A 56 9.08 -0.68 -1.48
CA GLU A 56 9.46 -2.06 -1.74
C GLU A 56 10.17 -2.16 -3.10
N TYR A 57 11.08 -3.11 -3.18
CA TYR A 57 12.02 -3.23 -4.28
C TYR A 57 11.86 -4.57 -4.99
N ASN A 58 11.99 -4.54 -6.31
CA ASN A 58 12.18 -5.71 -7.15
C ASN A 58 13.68 -5.88 -7.43
N ILE A 59 14.34 -6.71 -6.60
CA ILE A 59 15.78 -6.96 -6.64
C ILE A 59 16.10 -7.96 -7.74
N ARG A 60 16.95 -7.56 -8.68
CA ARG A 60 17.41 -8.37 -9.80
C ARG A 60 18.93 -8.48 -9.75
N LEU A 61 19.43 -9.70 -9.93
CA LEU A 61 20.86 -9.97 -9.93
C LEU A 61 21.36 -10.21 -11.35
N PHE A 62 22.51 -9.61 -11.66
CA PHE A 62 23.28 -9.81 -12.87
C PHE A 62 24.70 -10.19 -12.49
N TYR A 63 25.38 -10.96 -13.34
CA TYR A 63 26.76 -11.38 -13.12
C TYR A 63 27.61 -11.20 -14.37
N SER A 64 28.93 -11.20 -14.22
CA SER A 64 29.91 -11.06 -15.29
C SER A 64 31.07 -12.03 -15.04
N GLN A 65 31.60 -12.65 -16.11
CA GLN A 65 32.80 -13.51 -16.10
C GLN A 65 34.00 -12.86 -16.84
N ASP A 66 33.85 -11.59 -17.25
CA ASP A 66 34.85 -10.84 -18.01
C ASP A 66 35.31 -9.57 -17.25
N ASN A 67 35.37 -9.67 -15.92
CA ASN A 67 35.75 -8.59 -15.01
C ASN A 67 34.86 -7.33 -15.13
N GLY A 68 33.58 -7.52 -15.44
CA GLY A 68 32.56 -6.47 -15.48
C GLY A 68 32.42 -5.78 -16.84
N ARG A 69 33.02 -6.30 -17.92
CA ARG A 69 32.86 -5.74 -19.27
C ARG A 69 31.46 -6.01 -19.82
N THR A 70 30.93 -7.20 -19.59
CA THR A 70 29.55 -7.58 -19.95
C THR A 70 28.84 -8.21 -18.75
N PHE A 71 27.55 -7.91 -18.60
CA PHE A 71 26.71 -8.46 -17.54
C PHE A 71 25.59 -9.33 -18.13
N GLN A 72 25.49 -10.56 -17.65
CA GLN A 72 24.46 -11.53 -17.97
C GLN A 72 23.36 -11.50 -16.89
N GLY A 73 22.10 -11.63 -17.32
CA GLY A 73 20.94 -11.66 -16.43
C GLY A 73 19.69 -10.98 -17.03
N PRO A 74 18.64 -10.76 -16.24
CA PRO A 74 18.55 -11.08 -14.81
C PRO A 74 18.53 -12.59 -14.55
N LEU A 75 19.19 -13.03 -13.50
CA LEU A 75 19.23 -14.43 -13.08
C LEU A 75 17.85 -14.91 -12.60
N GLN A 76 17.53 -16.19 -12.84
CA GLN A 76 16.19 -16.75 -12.57
C GLN A 76 16.16 -17.65 -11.35
N TYR A 77 17.21 -18.44 -11.11
CA TYR A 77 17.24 -19.42 -10.00
C TYR A 77 17.88 -18.80 -8.75
N LEU A 78 17.19 -17.78 -8.22
CA LEU A 78 17.58 -17.07 -7.01
C LEU A 78 16.69 -17.45 -5.84
N GLN A 79 17.29 -17.52 -4.66
CA GLN A 79 16.64 -17.74 -3.38
C GLN A 79 17.00 -16.59 -2.41
N GLY A 80 16.29 -16.50 -1.30
CA GLY A 80 16.49 -15.44 -0.30
C GLY A 80 15.86 -14.10 -0.67
N HIS A 81 16.55 -13.02 -0.35
CA HIS A 81 16.10 -11.63 -0.53
C HIS A 81 16.25 -11.16 -1.99
N SER A 82 15.52 -11.78 -2.91
CA SER A 82 15.50 -11.42 -4.33
C SER A 82 14.08 -11.34 -4.90
N GLY A 83 13.93 -10.73 -6.08
CA GLY A 83 12.64 -10.51 -6.71
C GLY A 83 11.83 -9.38 -6.07
N PRO A 84 10.48 -9.37 -6.20
CA PRO A 84 9.63 -8.27 -5.73
C PRO A 84 9.50 -8.23 -4.20
N HIS A 85 8.92 -7.15 -3.65
CA HIS A 85 8.54 -7.05 -2.23
C HIS A 85 9.71 -7.09 -1.24
N ILE A 86 10.91 -6.68 -1.65
CA ILE A 86 12.05 -6.56 -0.74
C ILE A 86 12.05 -5.19 -0.09
N LEU A 87 12.08 -5.15 1.23
CA LEU A 87 12.22 -3.93 2.02
C LEU A 87 13.71 -3.59 2.25
N PRO A 88 14.05 -2.32 2.49
CA PRO A 88 15.36 -1.91 2.98
C PRO A 88 15.82 -2.70 4.22
N GLY A 89 17.13 -2.83 4.40
CA GLY A 89 17.74 -3.52 5.56
C GLY A 89 19.21 -3.87 5.33
N GLU A 90 19.91 -4.21 6.41
CA GLU A 90 21.38 -4.42 6.40
C GLU A 90 21.79 -5.86 6.08
N ASP A 91 20.97 -6.84 6.45
CA ASP A 91 21.31 -8.26 6.39
C ASP A 91 20.55 -8.98 5.28
N LYS A 92 20.61 -8.42 4.07
CA LYS A 92 19.99 -9.05 2.91
C LYS A 92 20.98 -10.04 2.28
N LEU A 93 20.42 -11.09 1.68
CA LEU A 93 21.18 -12.21 1.15
C LEU A 93 20.46 -12.77 -0.07
N ILE A 94 21.15 -12.79 -1.21
CA ILE A 94 20.73 -13.52 -2.40
C ILE A 94 21.52 -14.82 -2.44
N VAL A 95 20.83 -15.93 -2.69
CA VAL A 95 21.47 -17.24 -2.88
C VAL A 95 21.21 -17.69 -4.31
N TRP A 96 22.27 -17.95 -5.05
CA TRP A 96 22.20 -18.25 -6.47
C TRP A 96 22.66 -19.68 -6.77
N GLU A 97 21.79 -20.46 -7.42
CA GLU A 97 22.09 -21.79 -7.95
C GLU A 97 22.72 -21.70 -9.34
N TYR A 98 24.01 -21.37 -9.40
CA TYR A 98 24.66 -20.93 -10.64
C TYR A 98 24.64 -21.96 -11.79
N LEU A 99 24.72 -23.26 -11.50
CA LEU A 99 24.66 -24.29 -12.55
C LEU A 99 23.27 -24.47 -13.17
N LYS A 100 22.19 -24.02 -12.50
CA LYS A 100 20.84 -24.05 -13.08
C LYS A 100 20.66 -22.94 -14.11
N ASP A 101 21.21 -21.76 -13.87
CA ASP A 101 21.17 -20.64 -14.82
C ASP A 101 22.21 -20.81 -15.94
N ASN A 102 23.41 -21.33 -15.63
CA ASN A 102 24.49 -21.54 -16.61
C ASN A 102 25.28 -22.83 -16.32
N PRO A 103 25.02 -23.93 -17.07
CA PRO A 103 25.74 -25.19 -16.91
C PRO A 103 27.26 -25.11 -17.16
N HIS A 104 27.72 -24.09 -17.89
CA HIS A 104 29.13 -23.88 -18.24
C HIS A 104 29.82 -22.82 -17.36
N PHE A 105 29.24 -22.49 -16.21
CA PHE A 105 29.80 -21.53 -15.27
C PHE A 105 31.14 -22.00 -14.70
N ASP A 106 32.21 -21.26 -14.95
CA ASP A 106 33.59 -21.57 -14.50
C ASP A 106 33.99 -20.84 -13.20
N GLY A 107 33.22 -19.82 -12.80
CA GLY A 107 33.46 -19.01 -11.61
C GLY A 107 34.67 -18.06 -11.70
N LEU A 108 35.26 -17.85 -12.87
CA LEU A 108 36.42 -16.98 -13.04
C LEU A 108 36.01 -15.52 -13.27
N ASN A 109 36.82 -14.58 -12.75
CA ASN A 109 36.66 -13.13 -12.93
C ASN A 109 35.26 -12.58 -12.60
N LEU A 110 34.64 -13.15 -11.57
CA LEU A 110 33.24 -12.91 -11.24
C LEU A 110 33.00 -11.49 -10.71
N ARG A 111 32.05 -10.77 -11.32
CA ARG A 111 31.50 -9.52 -10.80
C ARG A 111 29.98 -9.61 -10.72
N PHE A 112 29.40 -8.98 -9.71
CA PHE A 112 27.95 -8.89 -9.54
C PHE A 112 27.47 -7.46 -9.68
N LYS A 113 26.29 -7.31 -10.27
CA LYS A 113 25.55 -6.06 -10.30
C LYS A 113 24.13 -6.35 -9.83
N VAL A 114 23.74 -5.68 -8.74
CA VAL A 114 22.38 -5.73 -8.23
C VAL A 114 21.64 -4.52 -8.78
N TRP A 115 20.54 -4.77 -9.48
CA TRP A 115 19.64 -3.75 -9.98
C TRP A 115 18.33 -3.83 -9.24
N SER A 116 17.65 -2.70 -9.08
CA SER A 116 16.33 -2.68 -8.46
C SER A 116 15.42 -1.64 -9.08
N VAL A 117 14.13 -1.96 -9.08
CA VAL A 117 13.05 -1.00 -9.34
C VAL A 117 12.21 -0.92 -8.07
N PHE A 118 11.73 0.28 -7.70
CA PHE A 118 10.99 0.48 -6.46
C PHE A 118 9.56 0.98 -6.71
N GLU A 119 8.67 0.62 -5.79
CA GLU A 119 7.30 1.13 -5.72
C GLU A 119 6.87 1.36 -4.27
N LYS A 120 5.80 2.14 -4.06
CA LYS A 120 5.30 2.42 -2.70
C LYS A 120 4.78 1.13 -2.08
N SER A 121 5.33 0.76 -0.92
CA SER A 121 4.92 -0.47 -0.26
C SER A 121 3.55 -0.32 0.40
N VAL A 122 2.74 -1.37 0.35
CA VAL A 122 1.50 -1.49 1.14
C VAL A 122 1.73 -1.38 2.65
N MET A 123 2.98 -1.43 3.13
CA MET A 123 3.35 -1.13 4.51
C MET A 123 2.99 0.29 4.95
N ASN A 124 2.82 1.23 4.02
CA ASN A 124 2.34 2.59 4.33
C ASN A 124 0.81 2.69 4.45
N LEU A 125 0.08 1.62 4.12
CA LEU A 125 -1.38 1.63 4.11
C LEU A 125 -1.92 1.08 5.42
N ALA A 126 -3.06 1.61 5.86
CA ALA A 126 -3.73 1.14 7.06
C ALA A 126 -4.43 -0.22 6.84
N GLY A 127 -4.75 -0.90 7.95
CA GLY A 127 -5.55 -2.10 8.01
C GLY A 127 -7.06 -1.81 8.06
N PRO A 128 -7.88 -2.80 8.44
CA PRO A 128 -9.34 -2.67 8.48
C PRO A 128 -9.85 -1.63 9.50
N GLU A 129 -9.05 -1.30 10.51
CA GLU A 129 -9.36 -0.28 11.52
C GLU A 129 -9.58 1.12 10.92
N ALA A 130 -9.04 1.37 9.72
CA ALA A 130 -9.29 2.61 8.99
C ALA A 130 -10.79 2.84 8.68
N ALA A 131 -11.60 1.78 8.64
CA ALA A 131 -13.04 1.88 8.41
C ALA A 131 -13.78 2.65 9.52
N LEU A 132 -13.22 2.74 10.74
CA LEU A 132 -13.78 3.55 11.81
C LEU A 132 -13.85 5.04 11.43
N HIS A 133 -12.94 5.51 10.58
CA HIS A 133 -13.01 6.89 10.08
C HIS A 133 -14.19 7.13 9.13
N ASN A 134 -14.66 6.09 8.43
CA ASN A 134 -15.84 6.18 7.57
C ASN A 134 -17.13 6.28 8.37
N PHE A 135 -17.16 5.83 9.63
CA PHE A 135 -18.34 5.92 10.48
C PHE A 135 -18.75 7.36 10.79
N TYR A 136 -17.82 8.32 10.69
CA TYR A 136 -18.14 9.74 10.88
C TYR A 136 -18.04 10.52 9.55
N LEU A 137 -17.14 10.11 8.67
CA LEU A 137 -16.85 10.81 7.40
C LEU A 137 -16.69 9.81 6.25
N PRO A 138 -17.76 9.56 5.46
CA PRO A 138 -17.72 8.64 4.33
C PRO A 138 -16.54 8.91 3.37
N GLY A 139 -15.73 7.90 3.10
CA GLY A 139 -14.58 7.95 2.20
C GLY A 139 -13.24 8.26 2.86
N LYS A 140 -13.21 8.78 4.10
CA LYS A 140 -11.96 9.18 4.77
C LYS A 140 -11.05 7.99 5.09
N GLY A 141 -11.63 6.89 5.56
CA GLY A 141 -10.94 5.62 5.80
C GLY A 141 -10.41 5.00 4.50
N ASN A 142 -11.16 5.12 3.40
CA ASN A 142 -10.75 4.61 2.08
C ASN A 142 -9.42 5.25 1.61
N ALA A 143 -9.19 6.53 1.95
CA ALA A 143 -7.93 7.24 1.66
C ALA A 143 -6.71 6.71 2.43
N LYS A 144 -6.92 5.97 3.54
CA LYS A 144 -5.83 5.36 4.32
C LYS A 144 -5.47 3.95 3.85
N VAL A 145 -6.40 3.25 3.22
CA VAL A 145 -6.20 1.86 2.76
C VAL A 145 -5.79 1.76 1.29
N ARG A 146 -5.66 2.89 0.58
CA ARG A 146 -5.26 2.96 -0.84
C ARG A 146 -4.38 4.15 -1.13
N PHE A 147 -3.44 3.97 -2.06
CA PHE A 147 -2.75 5.09 -2.69
C PHE A 147 -3.72 5.80 -3.66
N LEU A 148 -4.44 6.80 -3.16
CA LEU A 148 -5.33 7.59 -3.99
C LEU A 148 -4.52 8.54 -4.89
N LYS A 149 -4.82 8.53 -6.19
CA LYS A 149 -4.30 9.52 -7.15
C LYS A 149 -4.82 10.93 -6.85
N HIS A 150 -6.02 11.04 -6.27
CA HIS A 150 -6.66 12.32 -5.95
C HIS A 150 -6.99 12.38 -4.45
N THR A 151 -6.24 13.19 -3.72
CA THR A 151 -6.30 13.33 -2.25
C THR A 151 -7.68 13.73 -1.73
N HIS A 152 -8.49 14.41 -2.54
CA HIS A 152 -9.79 14.96 -2.17
C HIS A 152 -10.99 14.11 -2.59
N ARG A 153 -10.79 12.90 -3.14
CA ARG A 153 -11.89 12.05 -3.62
C ARG A 153 -12.94 11.75 -2.54
N TRP A 154 -12.50 11.64 -1.28
CA TRP A 154 -13.38 11.39 -0.14
C TRP A 154 -14.41 12.50 0.10
N LEU A 155 -14.10 13.77 -0.27
CA LEU A 155 -15.03 14.89 -0.13
C LEU A 155 -16.26 14.72 -1.03
N TYR A 156 -16.08 14.23 -2.25
CA TYR A 156 -17.21 13.99 -3.16
C TYR A 156 -18.15 12.92 -2.61
N LEU A 157 -17.59 11.85 -2.02
CA LEU A 157 -18.39 10.80 -1.42
C LEU A 157 -19.12 11.29 -0.17
N THR A 158 -18.42 11.98 0.75
CA THR A 158 -19.04 12.61 1.92
C THR A 158 -20.17 13.54 1.50
N GLY A 159 -19.93 14.44 0.54
CA GLY A 159 -20.93 15.39 0.05
C GLY A 159 -22.15 14.70 -0.58
N SER A 160 -21.92 13.62 -1.36
CA SER A 160 -23.00 12.86 -1.98
C SER A 160 -23.88 12.16 -0.93
N VAL A 161 -23.26 11.50 0.06
CA VAL A 161 -23.98 10.85 1.16
C VAL A 161 -24.77 11.89 1.96
N ALA A 162 -24.16 13.03 2.30
CA ALA A 162 -24.83 14.10 3.03
C ALA A 162 -26.02 14.68 2.26
N ALA A 163 -25.88 14.90 0.95
CA ALA A 163 -26.94 15.41 0.10
C ALA A 163 -28.13 14.44 0.00
N LEU A 164 -27.86 13.14 -0.15
CA LEU A 164 -28.90 12.11 -0.21
C LEU A 164 -29.64 11.97 1.12
N LEU A 165 -28.90 11.87 2.22
CA LEU A 165 -29.49 11.73 3.55
C LEU A 165 -30.28 12.98 3.94
N GLY A 166 -29.68 14.17 3.79
CA GLY A 166 -30.32 15.44 4.09
C GLY A 166 -31.55 15.71 3.21
N GLY A 167 -31.44 15.49 1.90
CA GLY A 167 -32.56 15.62 0.97
C GLY A 167 -33.69 14.63 1.26
N GLY A 168 -33.33 13.39 1.64
CA GLY A 168 -34.29 12.36 2.05
C GLY A 168 -35.06 12.74 3.31
N ILE A 169 -34.37 13.23 4.36
CA ILE A 169 -35.01 13.75 5.59
C ILE A 169 -35.94 14.92 5.24
N TRP A 170 -35.44 15.90 4.49
CA TRP A 170 -36.22 17.08 4.12
C TRP A 170 -37.49 16.74 3.34
N LEU A 171 -37.42 15.82 2.38
CA LEU A 171 -38.60 15.35 1.63
C LEU A 171 -39.60 14.64 2.53
N ARG A 172 -39.14 13.83 3.50
CA ARG A 172 -40.04 13.18 4.47
C ARG A 172 -40.73 14.20 5.37
N THR A 173 -39.99 15.18 5.90
CA THR A 173 -40.58 16.23 6.73
C THR A 173 -41.62 17.06 5.95
N ARG A 174 -41.36 17.37 4.68
CA ARG A 174 -42.36 18.02 3.83
C ARG A 174 -43.55 17.13 3.51
N ALA A 175 -43.31 15.83 3.31
CA ALA A 175 -44.39 14.86 3.12
C ALA A 175 -45.30 14.78 4.36
N ASP A 176 -44.72 14.78 5.57
CA ASP A 176 -45.46 14.83 6.83
C ASP A 176 -46.34 16.09 6.88
N GLN A 177 -45.80 17.26 6.53
CA GLN A 177 -46.56 18.51 6.50
C GLN A 177 -47.74 18.47 5.51
N HIS A 178 -47.52 17.97 4.29
CA HIS A 178 -48.58 17.80 3.30
C HIS A 178 -49.65 16.80 3.75
N TYR A 179 -49.23 15.75 4.48
CA TYR A 179 -50.15 14.77 5.01
C TYR A 179 -51.01 15.36 6.14
N GLN A 180 -50.44 16.14 7.04
CA GLN A 180 -51.21 16.85 8.08
C GLN A 180 -52.20 17.85 7.46
N ALA A 181 -51.79 18.58 6.41
CA ALA A 181 -52.69 19.46 5.68
C ALA A 181 -53.82 18.68 4.98
N TYR A 182 -53.54 17.51 4.41
CA TYR A 182 -54.55 16.61 3.84
C TYR A 182 -55.61 16.22 4.88
N LEU A 183 -55.19 15.89 6.11
CA LEU A 183 -56.11 15.54 7.21
C LEU A 183 -57.03 16.69 7.63
N GLN A 184 -56.64 17.94 7.37
CA GLN A 184 -57.40 19.14 7.74
C GLN A 184 -58.23 19.71 6.57
N ALA A 185 -58.14 19.12 5.36
CA ALA A 185 -58.79 19.66 4.18
C ALA A 185 -60.32 19.50 4.26
N PRO A 186 -61.11 20.55 3.92
CA PRO A 186 -62.56 20.56 4.09
C PRO A 186 -63.30 19.74 3.02
N ASN A 187 -62.66 19.46 1.88
CA ASN A 187 -63.27 18.77 0.75
C ASN A 187 -62.26 17.93 -0.03
N PHE A 188 -62.78 17.03 -0.85
CA PHE A 188 -61.97 16.09 -1.63
C PHE A 188 -61.06 16.78 -2.67
N ALA A 189 -61.54 17.87 -3.30
CA ALA A 189 -60.80 18.57 -4.34
C ALA A 189 -59.49 19.19 -3.81
N GLU A 190 -59.48 19.63 -2.55
CA GLU A 190 -58.28 20.12 -1.87
C GLU A 190 -57.44 18.98 -1.27
N ALA A 191 -58.08 17.92 -0.80
CA ALA A 191 -57.43 16.78 -0.16
C ALA A 191 -56.57 15.97 -1.13
N ASP A 192 -57.09 15.64 -2.32
CA ASP A 192 -56.42 14.77 -3.30
C ASP A 192 -54.99 15.23 -3.69
N PRO A 193 -54.76 16.50 -4.10
CA PRO A 193 -53.41 16.94 -4.45
C PRO A 193 -52.45 16.97 -3.26
N LEU A 194 -52.95 17.20 -2.03
CA LEU A 194 -52.14 17.15 -0.81
C LEU A 194 -51.69 15.72 -0.51
N PHE A 195 -52.61 14.76 -0.62
CA PHE A 195 -52.29 13.34 -0.45
C PHE A 195 -51.28 12.85 -1.50
N ALA A 196 -51.48 13.22 -2.78
CA ALA A 196 -50.55 12.86 -3.85
C ALA A 196 -49.14 13.42 -3.63
N LYS A 197 -49.03 14.68 -3.15
CA LYS A 197 -47.75 15.31 -2.77
C LYS A 197 -47.09 14.58 -1.60
N ALA A 198 -47.85 14.27 -0.54
CA ALA A 198 -47.36 13.53 0.62
C ALA A 198 -46.81 12.16 0.21
N ARG A 199 -47.61 11.38 -0.54
CA ARG A 199 -47.21 10.05 -1.03
C ARG A 199 -45.94 10.08 -1.87
N ARG A 200 -45.84 11.03 -2.80
CA ARG A 200 -44.63 11.22 -3.64
C ARG A 200 -43.42 11.61 -2.80
N GLY A 201 -43.59 12.53 -1.84
CA GLY A 201 -42.53 12.97 -0.93
C GLY A 201 -41.98 11.84 -0.06
N TYR A 202 -42.85 10.99 0.51
CA TYR A 202 -42.41 9.79 1.26
C TYR A 202 -41.65 8.81 0.37
N GLY A 203 -42.15 8.54 -0.84
CA GLY A 203 -41.51 7.61 -1.77
C GLY A 203 -40.08 8.05 -2.13
N TRP A 204 -39.92 9.29 -2.56
CA TRP A 204 -38.60 9.84 -2.87
C TRP A 204 -37.71 10.00 -1.64
N GLY A 205 -38.30 10.45 -0.51
CA GLY A 205 -37.57 10.59 0.73
C GLY A 205 -36.95 9.27 1.20
N ASN A 206 -37.72 8.19 1.18
CA ASN A 206 -37.22 6.85 1.49
C ASN A 206 -36.18 6.35 0.49
N ALA A 207 -36.40 6.58 -0.82
CA ALA A 207 -35.43 6.21 -1.85
C ALA A 207 -34.07 6.89 -1.65
N LEU A 208 -34.06 8.20 -1.35
CA LEU A 208 -32.83 8.95 -1.10
C LEU A 208 -32.14 8.49 0.18
N LEU A 209 -32.89 8.25 1.26
CA LEU A 209 -32.33 7.71 2.52
C LEU A 209 -31.68 6.35 2.32
N MET A 210 -32.34 5.43 1.61
CA MET A 210 -31.80 4.11 1.30
C MET A 210 -30.56 4.21 0.42
N ALA A 211 -30.57 5.07 -0.60
CA ALA A 211 -29.41 5.29 -1.45
C ALA A 211 -28.22 5.86 -0.66
N GLY A 212 -28.45 6.88 0.18
CA GLY A 212 -27.42 7.48 1.03
C GLY A 212 -26.85 6.48 2.03
N GLY A 213 -27.72 5.74 2.73
CA GLY A 213 -27.31 4.70 3.68
C GLY A 213 -26.56 3.54 3.00
N GLY A 214 -27.01 3.11 1.82
CA GLY A 214 -26.36 2.08 1.02
C GLY A 214 -24.97 2.48 0.55
N LEU A 215 -24.80 3.70 0.03
CA LEU A 215 -23.50 4.23 -0.36
C LEU A 215 -22.54 4.33 0.83
N TRP A 216 -23.04 4.79 1.97
CA TRP A 216 -22.24 4.92 3.18
C TRP A 216 -21.77 3.56 3.71
N LEU A 217 -22.68 2.60 3.87
CA LEU A 217 -22.36 1.25 4.32
C LEU A 217 -21.42 0.54 3.34
N GLY A 218 -21.64 0.72 2.04
CA GLY A 218 -20.77 0.19 0.99
C GLY A 218 -19.32 0.67 1.11
N ASP A 219 -19.09 1.95 1.42
CA ASP A 219 -17.75 2.49 1.61
C ASP A 219 -17.05 1.96 2.87
N ILE A 220 -17.80 1.76 3.97
CA ILE A 220 -17.30 1.09 5.18
C ILE A 220 -16.83 -0.33 4.83
N LEU A 221 -17.70 -1.14 4.23
CA LEU A 221 -17.40 -2.53 3.88
C LEU A 221 -16.22 -2.63 2.89
N GLN A 222 -16.17 -1.75 1.89
CA GLN A 222 -15.06 -1.70 0.94
C GLN A 222 -13.73 -1.40 1.65
N THR A 223 -13.74 -0.47 2.62
CA THR A 223 -12.54 -0.09 3.37
C THR A 223 -12.07 -1.22 4.27
N VAL A 224 -12.98 -1.92 4.97
CA VAL A 224 -12.66 -3.11 5.75
C VAL A 224 -12.00 -4.18 4.87
N TRP A 225 -12.63 -4.52 3.74
CA TRP A 225 -12.12 -5.55 2.83
C TRP A 225 -10.74 -5.19 2.28
N GLN A 226 -10.54 -3.95 1.86
CA GLN A 226 -9.24 -3.48 1.40
C GLN A 226 -8.18 -3.51 2.51
N GLY A 227 -8.54 -3.09 3.72
CA GLY A 227 -7.66 -3.15 4.89
C GLY A 227 -7.21 -4.56 5.23
N ILE A 228 -8.11 -5.56 5.17
CA ILE A 228 -7.77 -6.98 5.34
C ILE A 228 -6.78 -7.44 4.27
N ARG A 229 -6.99 -7.05 2.99
CA ARG A 229 -6.05 -7.37 1.90
C ARG A 229 -4.68 -6.75 2.10
N ASN A 230 -4.63 -5.50 2.57
CA ASN A 230 -3.37 -4.82 2.89
C ASN A 230 -2.62 -5.57 4.00
N LEU A 231 -3.32 -5.91 5.09
CA LEU A 231 -2.73 -6.63 6.22
C LEU A 231 -2.18 -8.01 5.82
N LYS A 232 -2.88 -8.74 4.94
CA LYS A 232 -2.35 -10.00 4.37
C LYS A 232 -1.07 -9.78 3.58
N LYS A 233 -1.02 -8.75 2.72
CA LYS A 233 0.17 -8.44 1.93
C LYS A 233 1.33 -7.96 2.81
N GLN A 234 1.05 -7.14 3.83
CA GLN A 234 2.06 -6.69 4.79
C GLN A 234 2.72 -7.88 5.50
N ARG A 235 1.93 -8.88 5.94
CA ARG A 235 2.47 -10.13 6.51
C ARG A 235 3.36 -10.87 5.52
N GLN A 236 2.92 -11.04 4.27
CA GLN A 236 3.74 -11.69 3.23
C GLN A 236 5.06 -10.95 2.98
N ILE A 237 5.03 -9.62 2.96
CA ILE A 237 6.24 -8.78 2.81
C ILE A 237 7.15 -8.94 4.03
N GLN A 238 6.59 -8.90 5.25
CA GLN A 238 7.35 -9.10 6.49
C GLN A 238 8.00 -10.49 6.52
N GLU A 239 7.27 -11.55 6.20
CA GLU A 239 7.78 -12.93 6.10
C GLU A 239 8.91 -13.03 5.07
N LYS A 240 8.73 -12.43 3.88
CA LYS A 240 9.75 -12.42 2.84
C LYS A 240 11.03 -11.65 3.23
N ASN A 241 10.91 -10.69 4.14
CA ASN A 241 12.02 -9.86 4.61
C ASN A 241 12.54 -10.28 5.98
N ALA A 242 12.00 -11.35 6.56
CA ALA A 242 12.51 -11.92 7.79
C ALA A 242 13.94 -12.44 7.57
N PRO A 243 14.80 -12.35 8.60
CA PRO A 243 16.13 -12.96 8.54
C PRO A 243 16.01 -14.43 8.12
N LEU A 244 16.83 -14.84 7.15
CA LEU A 244 16.82 -16.23 6.71
C LEU A 244 17.27 -17.12 7.87
N PRO A 245 16.51 -18.17 8.23
CA PRO A 245 16.87 -19.04 9.33
C PRO A 245 18.20 -19.73 8.99
N ILE A 246 19.24 -19.39 9.74
CA ILE A 246 20.51 -20.11 9.72
C ILE A 246 20.25 -21.46 10.38
N THR A 247 19.91 -22.48 9.59
CA THR A 247 19.86 -23.84 10.11
C THR A 247 21.25 -24.46 10.09
N PHE A 248 21.79 -24.81 11.25
CA PHE A 248 22.97 -25.68 11.31
C PHE A 248 22.52 -27.09 10.92
N ARG A 249 22.82 -27.53 9.69
CA ARG A 249 22.63 -28.93 9.31
C ARG A 249 23.90 -29.70 9.64
N LEU A 250 23.88 -30.48 10.72
CA LEU A 250 24.87 -31.54 10.92
C LEU A 250 24.66 -32.60 9.83
N SER A 251 25.38 -32.47 8.73
CA SER A 251 25.34 -33.45 7.64
C SER A 251 26.29 -34.59 7.99
N TYR A 252 25.75 -35.71 8.47
CA TYR A 252 26.54 -36.94 8.66
C TYR A 252 26.70 -37.66 7.32
N HIS A 253 27.90 -37.62 6.74
CA HIS A 253 28.25 -38.47 5.61
C HIS A 253 28.89 -39.77 6.13
N PRO A 254 28.22 -40.93 6.04
CA PRO A 254 28.75 -42.19 6.59
C PRO A 254 30.00 -42.73 5.87
N ARG A 255 30.48 -42.05 4.81
CA ARG A 255 31.59 -42.50 3.96
C ARG A 255 32.86 -41.65 4.05
N GLN A 256 32.87 -40.61 4.88
CA GLN A 256 34.05 -39.80 5.17
C GLN A 256 34.19 -39.70 6.69
N GLU A 257 35.29 -40.21 7.26
CA GLU A 257 35.61 -40.11 8.69
C GLU A 257 35.79 -38.66 9.18
N ASN A 258 35.73 -37.68 8.29
CA ASN A 258 35.78 -36.27 8.65
C ASN A 258 34.38 -35.75 8.98
N ARG A 259 34.13 -35.53 10.27
CA ARG A 259 32.96 -34.78 10.78
C ARG A 259 33.02 -33.33 10.30
N ALA A 260 32.55 -33.05 9.09
CA ALA A 260 32.42 -31.69 8.61
C ALA A 260 31.08 -31.10 9.08
N LEU A 261 31.14 -30.05 9.92
CA LEU A 261 30.00 -29.19 10.17
C LEU A 261 29.73 -28.39 8.90
N SER A 262 28.56 -28.59 8.29
CA SER A 262 28.10 -27.78 7.17
C SER A 262 27.04 -26.80 7.66
N LEU A 263 27.24 -25.50 7.44
CA LEU A 263 26.13 -24.55 7.50
C LEU A 263 25.25 -24.77 6.26
N GLY A 264 23.93 -24.84 6.44
CA GLY A 264 23.01 -25.02 5.32
C GLY A 264 21.69 -24.31 5.59
N PHE A 265 21.32 -23.37 4.74
CA PHE A 265 20.06 -22.63 4.89
C PHE A 265 18.87 -23.49 4.44
N LYS A 266 17.76 -23.42 5.17
CA LYS A 266 16.48 -24.02 4.74
C LYS A 266 15.63 -22.91 4.13
N PHE A 267 15.36 -23.04 2.84
CA PHE A 267 14.47 -22.18 2.07
C PHE A 267 13.11 -22.86 1.92
#